data_AF-A0A2A5BH14-F1
#
_entry.id   AF-A0A2A5BH14-F1
#
_cell.length_a   1.000
_cell.length_b   1.000
_cell.length_c   1.000
_cell.angle_alpha   90.00
_cell.angle_beta   90.00
_cell.angle_gamma   90.00
#
_symmetry.space_group_name_H-M   'P 1'
#
loop_
_entity.id
_entity.type
_entity.pdbx_description
1 polymer ?
#
loop_
_entity_poly.entity_id
_entity_poly.type
_entity_poly.pdbx_seq_one_letter_code
_entity_poly.pdbx_strand_id
1 'polypeptide(L)'
;MVYPWLACFRRLSDRVLFNGNETDMSALAEKNAIWFVYDGECPLCKSAALALRIKKQYGTHNLLNAREHLDHQLIIDINRHGFDLDEGMVIFDGNDFYHGKDALSFMAKFGDSKGLFNLLNKAVFGSETMAKMIYPWIRGVRNLLLKKKNIGRIDNLNLKSEPIFKAVFGDSWDKLPPVMHKHYMNRPYTDDINIVEGTLDVMSAGPIKLLAPIFWLMGGVPPHNENNVPVTVSFESNKNTKEFRFNRTFNFKECKPYHFQSRMVQTSANEMIEIMRFGFGWRMSFHWEDDSVKLKHKGYVLSLFGHFIPLPLTMLMGKGNAEEKAVDNNTFDMQVEITHPWWGKIYEYKGRFVVKDKR
;
A
#
# COMPACT_ATOMS: atom_id res chain seq x y z
N MET A 1 8.46 -51.98 -48.70
CA MET A 1 7.50 -50.94 -49.10
C MET A 1 7.94 -49.65 -48.42
N VAL A 2 8.93 -48.90 -48.93
CA VAL A 2 8.93 -47.92 -50.04
C VAL A 2 7.90 -46.79 -49.87
N TYR A 3 8.43 -45.61 -49.47
CA TYR A 3 8.06 -44.19 -49.69
C TYR A 3 6.88 -43.86 -50.63
N PRO A 4 6.20 -42.68 -50.55
CA PRO A 4 6.84 -41.35 -50.40
C PRO A 4 6.02 -40.26 -49.67
N TRP A 5 6.64 -39.10 -49.37
CA TRP A 5 6.07 -37.75 -49.57
C TRP A 5 7.15 -36.71 -49.28
N LEU A 6 7.83 -36.30 -50.36
CA LEU A 6 8.66 -35.12 -50.47
C LEU A 6 8.32 -34.47 -51.81
N ALA A 7 8.28 -33.14 -51.82
CA ALA A 7 8.20 -32.24 -52.96
C ALA A 7 6.80 -31.95 -53.56
N CYS A 8 6.29 -30.75 -53.26
CA CYS A 8 5.85 -29.84 -54.32
C CYS A 8 6.10 -28.39 -53.87
N PHE A 9 7.21 -27.83 -54.34
CA PHE A 9 7.58 -26.41 -54.22
C PHE A 9 7.23 -25.72 -55.55
N ARG A 10 6.81 -24.45 -55.47
CA ARG A 10 6.68 -23.41 -56.53
C ARG A 10 5.50 -23.44 -57.51
N ARG A 11 4.58 -22.49 -57.32
CA ARG A 11 4.22 -21.33 -58.19
C ARG A 11 2.81 -20.87 -57.73
N LEU A 12 2.59 -19.67 -57.23
CA LEU A 12 2.64 -18.40 -57.96
C LEU A 12 2.73 -17.23 -56.99
N SER A 13 3.64 -16.33 -57.31
CA SER A 13 3.66 -14.94 -56.87
C SER A 13 2.45 -14.18 -57.45
N ASP A 14 2.20 -13.02 -56.86
CA ASP A 14 1.38 -11.91 -57.37
C ASP A 14 -0.09 -11.92 -56.96
N ARG A 15 -0.33 -11.49 -55.72
CA ARG A 15 -1.23 -10.35 -55.45
C ARG A 15 -0.86 -9.70 -54.12
N VAL A 16 0.09 -8.79 -54.23
CA VAL A 16 0.24 -7.67 -53.31
C VAL A 16 -0.99 -6.79 -53.49
N LEU A 17 -1.88 -6.79 -52.51
CA LEU A 17 -2.70 -5.64 -52.17
C LEU A 17 -2.42 -5.32 -50.71
N PHE A 18 -1.52 -4.36 -50.55
CA PHE A 18 -1.28 -3.62 -49.33
C PHE A 18 -2.61 -3.11 -48.76
N ASN A 19 -2.89 -3.49 -47.51
CA ASN A 19 -3.51 -2.65 -46.49
C ASN A 19 -3.18 -3.28 -45.14
N GLY A 20 -1.87 -3.32 -44.83
CA GLY A 20 -1.35 -3.66 -43.51
C GLY A 20 -1.27 -2.38 -42.69
N ASN A 21 -2.23 -2.21 -41.79
CA ASN A 21 -2.42 -1.09 -40.88
C ASN A 21 -1.13 -0.61 -40.19
N GLU A 22 -0.89 0.72 -40.23
CA GLU A 22 0.13 1.43 -39.43
C GLU A 22 0.08 1.11 -37.93
N THR A 23 -1.08 0.63 -37.44
CA THR A 23 -1.32 0.23 -36.04
C THR A 23 -0.51 -1.01 -35.61
N ASP A 24 -0.21 -1.94 -36.52
CA ASP A 24 0.49 -3.19 -36.17
C ASP A 24 2.01 -2.99 -36.08
N MET A 25 2.56 -2.11 -36.94
CA MET A 25 3.96 -1.68 -36.89
C MET A 25 4.26 -0.77 -35.69
N SER A 26 3.30 0.07 -35.28
CA SER A 26 3.39 0.90 -34.06
C SER A 26 3.42 0.05 -32.80
N ALA A 27 2.53 -0.95 -32.67
CA ALA A 27 2.48 -1.83 -31.50
C ALA A 27 3.72 -2.74 -31.38
N LEU A 28 4.26 -3.21 -32.51
CA LEU A 28 5.50 -4.00 -32.54
C LEU A 28 6.76 -3.14 -32.29
N ALA A 29 6.77 -1.88 -32.73
CA ALA A 29 7.85 -0.94 -32.42
C ALA A 29 7.86 -0.54 -30.93
N GLU A 30 6.69 -0.44 -30.29
CA GLU A 30 6.59 -0.22 -28.85
C GLU A 30 7.10 -1.40 -28.03
N LYS A 31 6.88 -2.64 -28.50
CA LYS A 31 7.35 -3.88 -27.83
C LYS A 31 8.86 -4.11 -27.86
N ASN A 32 9.61 -3.48 -28.77
CA ASN A 32 11.07 -3.64 -28.85
C ASN A 32 11.83 -2.41 -28.35
N ALA A 33 11.14 -1.42 -27.75
CA ALA A 33 11.74 -0.19 -27.26
C ALA A 33 11.70 -0.11 -25.74
N ILE A 34 12.76 0.44 -25.14
CA ILE A 34 12.79 0.70 -23.70
C ILE A 34 12.08 2.03 -23.44
N TRP A 35 11.04 2.00 -22.61
CA TRP A 35 10.28 3.17 -22.19
C TRP A 35 10.58 3.53 -20.75
N PHE A 36 10.79 4.82 -20.49
CA PHE A 36 10.90 5.39 -19.15
C PHE A 36 9.70 6.31 -18.91
N VAL A 37 8.78 5.86 -18.08
CA VAL A 37 7.57 6.60 -17.69
C VAL A 37 7.82 7.30 -16.35
N TYR A 38 7.62 8.62 -16.33
CA TYR A 38 8.03 9.44 -15.20
C TYR A 38 7.11 10.63 -14.94
N ASP A 39 7.21 11.19 -13.74
CA ASP A 39 6.55 12.44 -13.38
C ASP A 39 7.36 13.65 -13.86
N GLY A 40 6.85 14.36 -14.88
CA GLY A 40 7.52 15.52 -15.47
C GLY A 40 7.66 16.76 -14.58
N GLU A 41 6.87 16.85 -13.50
CA GLU A 41 6.96 17.95 -12.54
C GLU A 41 7.83 17.60 -11.32
N CYS A 42 8.10 16.31 -11.09
CA CYS A 42 9.06 15.88 -10.08
C CYS A 42 10.49 16.24 -10.50
N PRO A 43 11.23 17.06 -9.72
CA PRO A 43 12.60 17.44 -10.06
C PRO A 43 13.55 16.24 -10.20
N LEU A 44 13.42 15.24 -9.31
CA LEU A 44 14.26 14.04 -9.34
C LEU A 44 14.01 13.20 -10.60
N CYS A 45 12.73 12.97 -10.94
CA CYS A 45 12.33 12.24 -12.13
C CYS A 45 12.75 12.96 -13.42
N LYS A 46 12.60 14.29 -13.47
CA LYS A 46 13.02 15.12 -14.61
C LYS A 46 14.53 15.08 -14.82
N SER A 47 15.32 15.13 -13.74
CA SER A 47 16.78 14.97 -13.83
C SER A 47 17.18 13.58 -14.33
N ALA A 48 16.51 12.52 -13.88
CA ALA A 48 16.74 11.16 -14.38
C ALA A 48 16.38 11.04 -15.88
N ALA A 49 15.23 11.56 -16.29
CA ALA A 49 14.80 11.58 -17.70
C ALA A 49 15.80 12.35 -18.60
N LEU A 50 16.30 13.49 -18.14
CA LEU A 50 17.30 14.27 -18.88
C LEU A 50 18.62 13.50 -19.05
N ALA A 51 19.08 12.83 -17.99
CA ALA A 51 20.27 11.99 -18.05
C ALA A 51 20.11 10.83 -19.05
N LEU A 52 18.92 10.26 -19.18
CA LEU A 52 18.60 9.23 -20.18
C LEU A 52 18.50 9.82 -21.60
N ARG A 53 17.95 11.03 -21.76
CA ARG A 53 17.86 11.71 -23.06
C ARG A 53 19.22 11.97 -23.69
N ILE A 54 20.20 12.41 -22.89
CA ILE A 54 21.58 12.67 -23.36
C ILE A 54 22.21 11.38 -23.93
N LYS A 55 21.77 10.20 -23.46
CA LYS A 55 22.28 8.89 -23.89
C LYS A 55 21.60 8.32 -25.14
N LYS A 56 20.58 8.99 -25.71
CA LYS A 56 19.91 8.58 -26.97
C LYS A 56 20.85 8.40 -28.18
N GLN A 57 22.10 8.85 -28.10
CA GLN A 57 23.09 8.60 -29.17
C GLN A 57 23.42 7.12 -29.41
N TYR A 58 23.06 6.18 -28.49
CA TYR A 58 23.40 4.75 -28.63
C TYR A 58 22.27 3.76 -28.29
N GLY A 59 21.00 4.20 -28.20
CA GLY A 59 19.86 3.31 -28.01
C GLY A 59 18.52 4.05 -27.88
N THR A 60 17.45 3.49 -28.46
CA THR A 60 16.08 4.04 -28.48
C THR A 60 15.42 3.99 -27.11
N HIS A 61 15.75 4.95 -26.24
CA HIS A 61 15.05 5.16 -24.98
C HIS A 61 13.91 6.14 -25.20
N ASN A 62 12.67 5.68 -25.14
CA ASN A 62 11.51 6.56 -25.23
C ASN A 62 11.16 7.09 -23.83
N LEU A 63 10.91 8.39 -23.74
CA LEU A 63 10.56 9.06 -22.50
C LEU A 63 9.09 9.43 -22.55
N LEU A 64 8.32 9.05 -21.54
CA LEU A 64 6.89 9.36 -21.44
C LEU A 64 6.60 10.12 -20.14
N ASN A 65 6.17 11.37 -20.26
CA ASN A 65 5.71 12.15 -19.11
C ASN A 65 4.27 11.71 -18.77
N ALA A 66 4.09 11.13 -17.59
CA ALA A 66 2.82 10.61 -17.12
C ALA A 66 1.73 11.69 -16.96
N ARG A 67 2.10 12.97 -16.82
CA ARG A 67 1.13 14.07 -16.64
C ARG A 67 0.51 14.58 -17.93
N GLU A 68 1.17 14.38 -19.06
CA GLU A 68 0.73 14.93 -20.37
C GLU A 68 -0.04 13.89 -21.20
N HIS A 69 0.17 12.60 -20.92
CA HIS A 69 -0.29 11.51 -21.78
C HIS A 69 -0.97 10.38 -21.00
N LEU A 70 -1.95 10.71 -20.15
CA LEU A 70 -2.66 9.73 -19.32
C LEU A 70 -3.38 8.64 -20.14
N ASP A 71 -3.80 8.95 -21.37
CA ASP A 71 -4.50 8.03 -22.28
C ASP A 71 -3.56 7.11 -23.08
N HIS A 72 -2.24 7.22 -22.88
CA HIS A 72 -1.28 6.40 -23.60
C HIS A 72 -1.42 4.92 -23.20
N GLN A 73 -1.33 4.00 -24.18
CA GLN A 73 -1.50 2.55 -23.96
C GLN A 73 -0.60 2.01 -22.84
N LEU A 74 0.69 2.39 -22.81
CA LEU A 74 1.60 2.08 -21.71
C LEU A 74 1.12 2.53 -20.32
N ILE A 75 0.48 3.70 -20.18
CA ILE A 75 -0.07 4.12 -18.87
C ILE A 75 -1.27 3.26 -18.49
N ILE A 76 -2.11 2.91 -19.46
CA ILE A 76 -3.22 1.98 -19.23
C ILE A 76 -2.68 0.62 -18.76
N ASP A 77 -1.61 0.11 -19.38
CA ASP A 77 -0.98 -1.15 -18.98
C ASP A 77 -0.31 -1.04 -17.61
N ILE A 78 0.36 0.06 -17.30
CA ILE A 78 0.88 0.37 -15.95
C ILE A 78 -0.23 0.35 -14.90
N ASN A 79 -1.39 0.94 -15.22
CA ASN A 79 -2.55 0.98 -14.34
C ASN A 79 -3.10 -0.44 -14.10
N ARG A 80 -3.18 -1.28 -15.14
CA ARG A 80 -3.61 -2.68 -15.02
C ARG A 80 -2.68 -3.51 -14.14
N HIS A 81 -1.38 -3.21 -14.15
CA HIS A 81 -0.41 -3.85 -13.24
C HIS A 81 -0.44 -3.27 -11.81
N GLY A 82 -1.22 -2.22 -11.55
CA GLY A 82 -1.33 -1.59 -10.24
C GLY A 82 -0.10 -0.77 -9.83
N PHE A 83 0.72 -0.34 -10.79
CA PHE A 83 1.88 0.50 -10.49
C PHE A 83 1.48 1.96 -10.29
N ASP A 84 1.69 2.45 -9.07
CA ASP A 84 1.36 3.82 -8.68
C ASP A 84 2.49 4.79 -9.07
N LEU A 85 2.24 5.63 -10.08
CA LEU A 85 3.21 6.60 -10.60
C LEU A 85 3.51 7.74 -9.63
N ASP A 86 2.69 7.96 -8.59
CA ASP A 86 3.04 8.86 -7.50
C ASP A 86 4.10 8.26 -6.56
N GLU A 87 4.25 6.93 -6.56
CA GLU A 87 5.14 6.22 -5.63
C GLU A 87 6.45 5.73 -6.27
N GLY A 88 6.56 5.86 -7.59
CA GLY A 88 7.79 5.57 -8.34
C GLY A 88 7.73 5.99 -9.80
N MET A 89 8.83 5.79 -10.50
CA MET A 89 8.89 5.83 -11.97
C MET A 89 8.82 4.39 -12.50
N VAL A 90 8.43 4.20 -13.76
CA VAL A 90 8.32 2.88 -14.37
C VAL A 90 9.24 2.78 -15.58
N ILE A 91 9.93 1.65 -15.70
CA ILE A 91 10.63 1.25 -16.93
C ILE A 91 9.89 0.06 -17.52
N PHE A 92 9.64 0.11 -18.82
CA PHE A 92 9.20 -1.03 -19.61
C PHE A 92 10.30 -1.37 -20.62
N ASP A 93 10.79 -2.60 -20.61
CA ASP A 93 11.89 -3.03 -21.49
C ASP A 93 11.44 -3.69 -22.80
N GLY A 94 10.12 -3.76 -23.03
CA GLY A 94 9.49 -4.47 -24.14
C GLY A 94 8.76 -5.75 -23.70
N ASN A 95 9.19 -6.34 -22.59
CA ASN A 95 8.59 -7.55 -22.01
C ASN A 95 8.07 -7.29 -20.59
N ASP A 96 8.92 -6.72 -19.73
CA ASP A 96 8.67 -6.61 -18.29
C ASP A 96 8.59 -5.15 -17.83
N PHE A 97 7.82 -4.93 -16.76
CA PHE A 97 7.69 -3.64 -16.09
C PHE A 97 8.48 -3.63 -14.78
N TYR A 98 9.26 -2.57 -14.58
CA TYR A 98 10.04 -2.33 -13.38
C TYR A 98 9.58 -1.03 -12.74
N HIS A 99 9.18 -1.07 -11.46
CA HIS A 99 8.61 0.08 -10.77
C HIS A 99 9.48 0.55 -9.59
N GLY A 100 9.71 1.86 -9.50
CA GLY A 100 10.34 2.50 -8.37
C GLY A 100 11.79 2.04 -8.16
N LYS A 101 12.04 1.30 -7.06
CA LYS A 101 13.37 0.77 -6.76
C LYS A 101 13.87 -0.16 -7.87
N ASP A 102 12.96 -0.94 -8.47
CA ASP A 102 13.32 -1.95 -9.46
C ASP A 102 13.69 -1.27 -10.78
N ALA A 103 13.07 -0.13 -11.10
CA ALA A 103 13.48 0.73 -12.21
C ALA A 103 14.89 1.32 -11.99
N LEU A 104 15.20 1.78 -10.77
CA LEU A 104 16.54 2.28 -10.43
C LEU A 104 17.60 1.17 -10.53
N SER A 105 17.28 -0.04 -10.03
CA SER A 105 18.14 -1.22 -10.14
C SER A 105 18.31 -1.69 -11.59
N PHE A 106 17.26 -1.63 -12.42
CA PHE A 106 17.34 -1.89 -13.85
C PHE A 106 18.33 -0.91 -14.50
N MET A 107 18.20 0.39 -14.23
CA MET A 107 19.13 1.40 -14.73
C MET A 107 20.57 1.20 -14.23
N ALA A 108 20.76 0.71 -13.00
CA ALA A 108 22.09 0.42 -12.47
C ALA A 108 22.77 -0.76 -13.17
N LYS A 109 21.98 -1.76 -13.59
CA LYS A 109 22.46 -2.97 -14.28
C LYS A 109 22.71 -2.73 -15.77
N PHE A 110 21.77 -2.10 -16.45
CA PHE A 110 21.77 -1.96 -17.92
C PHE A 110 22.14 -0.56 -18.41
N GLY A 111 22.25 0.43 -17.50
CA GLY A 111 22.64 1.79 -17.85
C GLY A 111 24.13 1.90 -18.17
N ASP A 112 24.45 2.59 -19.26
CA ASP A 112 25.84 2.87 -19.68
C ASP A 112 26.65 3.56 -18.57
N SER A 113 27.86 3.07 -18.28
CA SER A 113 28.76 3.49 -17.18
C SER A 113 29.23 4.94 -17.26
N LYS A 114 28.90 5.69 -18.31
CA LYS A 114 29.26 7.10 -18.47
C LYS A 114 28.28 8.01 -17.71
N GLY A 115 28.84 8.86 -16.82
CA GLY A 115 28.13 9.93 -16.10
C GLY A 115 28.00 9.72 -14.58
N LEU A 116 28.12 10.81 -13.81
CA LEU A 116 28.06 10.82 -12.33
C LEU A 116 26.77 10.19 -11.78
N PHE A 117 25.62 10.46 -12.42
CA PHE A 117 24.34 9.88 -12.04
C PHE A 117 24.37 8.34 -12.10
N ASN A 118 24.94 7.75 -13.16
CA ASN A 118 24.96 6.29 -13.27
C ASN A 118 25.98 5.65 -12.33
N LEU A 119 27.10 6.33 -12.04
CA LEU A 119 28.07 5.86 -11.05
C LEU A 119 27.43 5.77 -9.65
N LEU A 120 26.73 6.83 -9.24
CA LEU A 120 26.00 6.86 -7.98
C LEU A 120 24.86 5.84 -7.96
N ASN A 121 24.09 5.76 -9.05
CA ASN A 121 23.01 4.79 -9.18
C ASN A 121 23.55 3.35 -9.09
N LYS A 122 24.67 3.03 -9.75
CA LYS A 122 25.31 1.72 -9.68
C LYS A 122 25.85 1.41 -8.28
N ALA A 123 26.45 2.38 -7.60
CA ALA A 123 26.94 2.20 -6.23
C ALA A 123 25.80 1.92 -5.23
N VAL A 124 24.66 2.60 -5.40
CA VAL A 124 23.52 2.51 -4.47
C VAL A 124 22.57 1.35 -4.83
N PHE A 125 22.22 1.21 -6.10
CA PHE A 125 21.19 0.29 -6.60
C PHE A 125 21.75 -0.95 -7.30
N GLY A 126 23.08 -1.11 -7.34
CA GLY A 126 23.74 -2.33 -7.80
C GLY A 126 23.58 -3.51 -6.82
N SER A 127 23.25 -3.23 -5.56
CA SER A 127 22.89 -4.23 -4.55
C SER A 127 21.41 -4.11 -4.17
N GLU A 128 20.68 -5.22 -4.21
CA GLU A 128 19.25 -5.24 -3.84
C GLU A 128 19.01 -4.81 -2.39
N THR A 129 19.93 -5.15 -1.48
CA THR A 129 19.83 -4.76 -0.06
C THR A 129 19.94 -3.25 0.10
N MET A 130 20.89 -2.63 -0.60
CA MET A 130 21.07 -1.18 -0.56
C MET A 130 19.90 -0.45 -1.22
N ALA A 131 19.40 -0.96 -2.35
CA ALA A 131 18.20 -0.43 -3.00
C ALA A 131 16.99 -0.41 -2.06
N LYS A 132 16.74 -1.52 -1.35
CA LYS A 132 15.65 -1.61 -0.36
C LYS A 132 15.81 -0.60 0.79
N MET A 133 17.04 -0.35 1.23
CA MET A 133 17.33 0.56 2.34
C MET A 133 17.24 2.05 1.95
N ILE A 134 17.70 2.41 0.75
CA ILE A 134 17.84 3.81 0.34
C ILE A 134 16.58 4.32 -0.36
N TYR A 135 15.83 3.46 -1.05
CA TYR A 135 14.67 3.87 -1.83
C TYR A 135 13.60 4.65 -1.03
N PRO A 136 13.21 4.24 0.19
CA PRO A 136 12.24 4.99 0.98
C PRO A 136 12.67 6.44 1.26
N TRP A 137 13.98 6.68 1.42
CA TRP A 137 14.53 8.02 1.63
C TRP A 137 14.43 8.87 0.36
N ILE A 138 14.79 8.31 -0.80
CA ILE A 138 14.66 9.02 -2.09
C ILE A 138 13.20 9.36 -2.36
N ARG A 139 12.29 8.43 -2.09
CA ARG A 139 10.83 8.65 -2.17
C ARG A 139 10.37 9.74 -1.20
N GLY A 140 10.89 9.77 0.03
CA GLY A 140 10.63 10.84 0.99
C GLY A 140 11.06 12.22 0.47
N VAL A 141 12.26 12.31 -0.11
CA VAL A 141 12.76 13.55 -0.74
C VAL A 141 11.89 13.95 -1.94
N ARG A 142 11.51 13.00 -2.81
CA ARG A 142 10.54 13.24 -3.89
C ARG A 142 9.26 13.88 -3.36
N ASN A 143 8.64 13.27 -2.36
CA ASN A 143 7.37 13.73 -1.80
C ASN A 143 7.50 15.11 -1.15
N LEU A 144 8.62 15.38 -0.46
CA LEU A 144 8.90 16.68 0.12
C LEU A 144 9.06 17.78 -0.94
N LEU A 145 9.78 17.49 -2.04
CA LEU A 145 9.98 18.42 -3.15
C LEU A 145 8.66 18.74 -3.87
N LEU A 146 7.84 17.72 -4.13
CA LEU A 146 6.51 17.90 -4.75
C LEU A 146 5.61 18.74 -3.85
N LYS A 147 5.56 18.43 -2.55
CA LYS A 147 4.78 19.20 -1.56
C LYS A 147 5.24 20.65 -1.47
N LYS A 148 6.55 20.91 -1.43
CA LYS A 148 7.10 22.28 -1.36
C LYS A 148 6.76 23.10 -2.60
N LYS A 149 6.64 22.46 -3.75
CA LYS A 149 6.24 23.08 -5.01
C LYS A 149 4.71 23.15 -5.21
N ASN A 150 3.93 22.66 -4.25
CA ASN A 150 2.47 22.54 -4.34
C ASN A 150 2.00 21.75 -5.58
N ILE A 151 2.78 20.75 -5.99
CA ILE A 151 2.45 19.90 -7.13
C ILE A 151 1.50 18.80 -6.66
N GLY A 152 0.36 18.68 -7.34
CA GLY A 152 -0.64 17.65 -7.07
C GLY A 152 -0.19 16.25 -7.49
N ARG A 153 -0.85 15.25 -6.91
CA ARG A 153 -0.71 13.84 -7.30
C ARG A 153 -1.16 13.61 -8.74
N ILE A 154 -0.56 12.63 -9.41
CA ILE A 154 -0.99 12.13 -10.72
C ILE A 154 -2.26 11.31 -10.54
N ASP A 155 -2.33 10.47 -9.50
CA ASP A 155 -3.46 9.59 -9.19
C ASP A 155 -3.87 8.68 -10.37
N ASN A 156 -2.88 8.08 -11.04
CA ASN A 156 -3.11 7.22 -12.21
C ASN A 156 -3.98 5.99 -11.92
N LEU A 157 -4.02 5.56 -10.66
CA LEU A 157 -4.87 4.46 -10.19
C LEU A 157 -6.23 4.93 -9.64
N ASN A 158 -6.54 6.23 -9.72
CA ASN A 158 -7.80 6.83 -9.24
C ASN A 158 -8.11 6.48 -7.77
N LEU A 159 -7.10 6.47 -6.91
CA LEU A 159 -7.19 5.99 -5.53
C LEU A 159 -8.12 6.85 -4.68
N LYS A 160 -8.28 8.13 -5.01
CA LYS A 160 -9.20 9.03 -4.29
C LYS A 160 -10.67 8.67 -4.43
N SER A 161 -11.02 7.89 -5.44
CA SER A 161 -12.41 7.54 -5.72
C SER A 161 -12.90 6.37 -4.88
N GLU A 162 -11.99 5.53 -4.37
CA GLU A 162 -12.32 4.28 -3.69
C GLU A 162 -11.85 4.25 -2.24
N PRO A 163 -12.58 3.58 -1.33
CA PRO A 163 -12.13 3.44 0.05
C PRO A 163 -10.83 2.63 0.18
N ILE A 164 -10.00 2.98 1.16
CA ILE A 164 -8.70 2.32 1.44
C ILE A 164 -8.87 0.80 1.54
N PHE A 165 -9.93 0.37 2.21
CA PHE A 165 -10.18 -1.04 2.51
C PHE A 165 -10.75 -1.83 1.33
N LYS A 166 -11.22 -1.19 0.25
CA LYS A 166 -11.67 -1.92 -0.94
C LYS A 166 -10.53 -2.75 -1.53
N ALA A 167 -9.34 -2.17 -1.63
CA ALA A 167 -8.14 -2.89 -2.07
C ALA A 167 -7.66 -3.95 -1.06
N VAL A 168 -7.99 -3.78 0.23
CA VAL A 168 -7.62 -4.73 1.30
C VAL A 168 -8.51 -5.97 1.27
N PHE A 169 -9.82 -5.79 1.11
CA PHE A 169 -10.78 -6.90 1.03
C PHE A 169 -10.87 -7.53 -0.37
N GLY A 170 -10.47 -6.81 -1.41
CA GLY A 170 -10.48 -7.28 -2.80
C GLY A 170 -11.87 -7.79 -3.18
N ASP A 171 -11.94 -9.01 -3.73
CA ASP A 171 -13.18 -9.66 -4.18
C ASP A 171 -14.22 -9.87 -3.08
N SER A 172 -13.84 -9.74 -1.80
CA SER A 172 -14.77 -9.85 -0.68
C SER A 172 -15.44 -8.53 -0.31
N TRP A 173 -14.98 -7.40 -0.87
CA TRP A 173 -15.51 -6.07 -0.54
C TRP A 173 -17.02 -5.99 -0.76
N ASP A 174 -17.51 -6.40 -1.93
CA ASP A 174 -18.93 -6.29 -2.29
C ASP A 174 -19.85 -7.23 -1.48
N LYS A 175 -19.28 -8.17 -0.73
CA LYS A 175 -20.01 -9.09 0.16
C LYS A 175 -20.21 -8.52 1.55
N LEU A 176 -19.50 -7.44 1.89
CA LEU A 176 -19.59 -6.83 3.21
C LEU A 176 -20.98 -6.21 3.43
N PRO A 177 -21.52 -6.31 4.65
CA PRO A 177 -22.80 -5.68 4.96
C PRO A 177 -22.68 -4.15 4.95
N PRO A 178 -23.80 -3.41 4.76
CA PRO A 178 -23.79 -1.95 4.62
C PRO A 178 -23.04 -1.20 5.74
N VAL A 179 -23.17 -1.66 7.00
CA VAL A 179 -22.46 -1.05 8.13
C VAL A 179 -20.94 -1.12 7.98
N MET A 180 -20.40 -2.19 7.41
CA MET A 180 -18.96 -2.35 7.21
C MET A 180 -18.46 -1.44 6.09
N HIS A 181 -19.26 -1.23 5.04
CA HIS A 181 -18.94 -0.21 4.03
C HIS A 181 -18.93 1.21 4.62
N LYS A 182 -19.87 1.52 5.52
CA LYS A 182 -19.86 2.81 6.25
C LYS A 182 -18.67 2.93 7.18
N HIS A 183 -18.36 1.87 7.94
CA HIS A 183 -17.21 1.82 8.85
C HIS A 183 -15.89 2.05 8.11
N TYR A 184 -15.72 1.42 6.95
CA TYR A 184 -14.52 1.46 6.12
C TYR A 184 -14.57 2.47 4.96
N MET A 185 -15.37 3.53 5.05
CA MET A 185 -15.64 4.42 3.90
C MET A 185 -14.48 5.35 3.52
N ASN A 186 -13.50 5.56 4.40
CA ASN A 186 -12.44 6.55 4.21
C ASN A 186 -11.60 6.27 2.97
N ARG A 187 -11.46 7.29 2.12
CA ARG A 187 -10.67 7.24 0.88
C ARG A 187 -9.28 7.84 1.11
N PRO A 188 -8.21 7.30 0.51
CA PRO A 188 -6.86 7.86 0.66
C PRO A 188 -6.79 9.25 0.02
N TYR A 189 -5.88 10.10 0.51
CA TYR A 189 -5.66 11.45 -0.06
C TYR A 189 -6.87 12.40 0.01
N THR A 190 -7.78 12.18 0.96
CA THR A 190 -8.95 13.02 1.23
C THR A 190 -8.94 13.55 2.68
N ASP A 191 -9.96 14.33 3.03
CA ASP A 191 -10.30 14.74 4.41
C ASP A 191 -11.50 13.94 4.96
N ASP A 192 -11.73 12.72 4.47
CA ASP A 192 -12.84 11.92 4.97
C ASP A 192 -12.67 11.68 6.49
N ILE A 193 -13.75 11.90 7.24
CA ILE A 193 -13.86 11.60 8.67
C ILE A 193 -15.07 10.69 8.85
N ASN A 194 -14.88 9.60 9.59
CA ASN A 194 -15.93 8.68 10.03
C ASN A 194 -15.89 8.56 11.55
N ILE A 195 -17.04 8.57 12.22
CA ILE A 195 -17.09 8.49 13.68
C ILE A 195 -17.98 7.31 14.08
N VAL A 196 -17.48 6.49 15.00
CA VAL A 196 -18.26 5.47 15.69
C VAL A 196 -18.27 5.73 17.18
N GLU A 197 -19.41 5.48 17.81
CA GLU A 197 -19.59 5.58 19.26
C GLU A 197 -20.13 4.27 19.80
N GLY A 198 -19.66 3.87 20.97
CA GLY A 198 -20.04 2.61 21.55
C GLY A 198 -19.67 2.48 23.02
N THR A 199 -19.91 1.30 23.54
CA THR A 199 -19.45 0.90 24.88
C THR A 199 -18.61 -0.36 24.77
N LEU A 200 -17.53 -0.42 25.56
CA LEU A 200 -16.62 -1.55 25.61
C LEU A 200 -16.55 -2.13 27.03
N ASP A 201 -16.47 -3.44 27.10
CA ASP A 201 -15.96 -4.15 28.27
C ASP A 201 -14.48 -4.44 28.02
N VAL A 202 -13.62 -3.98 28.93
CA VAL A 202 -12.17 -4.16 28.86
C VAL A 202 -11.72 -5.12 29.94
N MET A 203 -10.98 -6.15 29.54
CA MET A 203 -10.42 -7.16 30.41
C MET A 203 -8.92 -7.31 30.16
N SER A 204 -8.15 -7.24 31.22
CA SER A 204 -6.73 -7.57 31.27
C SER A 204 -6.48 -8.62 32.35
N ALA A 205 -5.66 -9.62 32.01
CA ALA A 205 -5.34 -10.76 32.85
C ALA A 205 -3.85 -11.14 32.75
N GLY A 206 -3.37 -11.89 33.75
CA GLY A 206 -2.00 -12.37 33.79
C GLY A 206 -0.96 -11.26 34.01
N PRO A 207 0.30 -11.49 33.59
CA PRO A 207 1.40 -10.58 33.89
C PRO A 207 1.36 -9.27 33.09
N ILE A 208 0.41 -9.09 32.16
CA ILE A 208 0.26 -7.84 31.40
C ILE A 208 0.01 -6.63 32.31
N LYS A 209 -0.61 -6.86 33.49
CA LYS A 209 -0.83 -5.83 34.53
C LYS A 209 0.48 -5.29 35.10
N LEU A 210 1.52 -6.12 35.19
CA LEU A 210 2.86 -5.69 35.62
C LEU A 210 3.54 -4.81 34.57
N LEU A 211 3.24 -5.05 33.29
CA LEU A 211 3.75 -4.26 32.16
C LEU A 211 2.88 -3.03 31.85
N ALA A 212 1.86 -2.74 32.67
CA ALA A 212 0.94 -1.63 32.43
C ALA A 212 1.63 -0.28 32.17
N PRO A 213 2.68 0.13 32.90
CA PRO A 213 3.39 1.38 32.61
C PRO A 213 3.97 1.43 31.19
N ILE A 214 4.44 0.30 30.65
CA ILE A 214 4.98 0.19 29.30
C ILE A 214 3.85 0.34 28.27
N PHE A 215 2.69 -0.30 28.47
CA PHE A 215 1.54 -0.15 27.58
C PHE A 215 1.02 1.29 27.55
N TRP A 216 0.98 1.96 28.71
CA TRP A 216 0.65 3.38 28.81
C TRP A 216 1.66 4.26 28.05
N LEU A 217 2.96 3.99 28.20
CA LEU A 217 4.03 4.71 27.50
C LEU A 217 3.96 4.51 25.98
N MET A 218 3.80 3.26 25.54
CA MET A 218 3.68 2.89 24.12
C MET A 218 2.40 3.44 23.48
N GLY A 219 1.50 4.02 24.28
CA GLY A 219 0.20 4.48 23.81
C GLY A 219 -0.60 3.33 23.24
N GLY A 220 -0.56 2.16 23.87
CA GLY A 220 -1.39 1.01 23.49
C GLY A 220 -2.75 1.06 24.18
N VAL A 221 -3.59 0.06 23.96
CA VAL A 221 -4.89 -0.02 24.65
C VAL A 221 -4.65 -0.21 26.16
N PRO A 222 -5.30 0.58 27.03
CA PRO A 222 -4.98 0.60 28.45
C PRO A 222 -5.33 -0.75 29.10
N PRO A 223 -4.41 -1.33 29.91
CA PRO A 223 -4.67 -2.53 30.68
C PRO A 223 -5.43 -2.17 31.96
N HIS A 224 -6.68 -1.74 31.78
CA HIS A 224 -7.61 -1.42 32.87
C HIS A 224 -8.86 -2.28 32.73
N ASN A 225 -9.36 -2.81 33.84
CA ASN A 225 -10.55 -3.65 33.83
C ASN A 225 -11.75 -2.79 34.17
N GLU A 226 -12.60 -2.51 33.19
CA GLU A 226 -13.83 -1.76 33.39
C GLU A 226 -14.87 -2.22 32.36
N ASN A 227 -16.13 -2.29 32.80
CA ASN A 227 -17.26 -2.66 31.96
C ASN A 227 -18.06 -1.41 31.57
N ASN A 228 -18.64 -1.43 30.38
CA ASN A 228 -19.43 -0.35 29.80
C ASN A 228 -18.67 0.99 29.71
N VAL A 229 -17.39 0.95 29.32
CA VAL A 229 -16.57 2.14 29.07
C VAL A 229 -17.08 2.82 27.80
N PRO A 230 -17.57 4.08 27.84
CA PRO A 230 -17.96 4.81 26.64
C PRO A 230 -16.75 5.16 25.80
N VAL A 231 -16.79 4.81 24.51
CA VAL A 231 -15.70 5.02 23.57
C VAL A 231 -16.20 5.74 22.33
N THR A 232 -15.45 6.75 21.91
CA THR A 232 -15.60 7.41 20.62
C THR A 232 -14.35 7.14 19.79
N VAL A 233 -14.54 6.67 18.55
CA VAL A 233 -13.44 6.49 17.60
C VAL A 233 -13.71 7.33 16.37
N SER A 234 -12.78 8.23 16.07
CA SER A 234 -12.70 8.97 14.82
C SER A 234 -11.71 8.28 13.90
N PHE A 235 -12.15 7.96 12.67
CA PHE A 235 -11.33 7.46 11.60
C PHE A 235 -11.11 8.58 10.57
N GLU A 236 -9.84 8.90 10.32
CA GLU A 236 -9.48 10.08 9.54
C GLU A 236 -8.59 9.68 8.36
N SER A 237 -8.91 10.21 7.19
CA SER A 237 -8.03 10.20 6.02
C SER A 237 -6.99 11.32 6.10
N ASN A 238 -5.95 11.24 5.27
CA ASN A 238 -4.96 12.30 5.13
C ASN A 238 -4.80 12.68 3.66
N LYS A 239 -4.81 13.99 3.33
CA LYS A 239 -4.58 14.49 1.96
C LYS A 239 -3.28 14.04 1.31
N ASN A 240 -2.26 13.73 2.10
CA ASN A 240 -0.90 13.50 1.62
C ASN A 240 -0.46 12.03 1.71
N THR A 241 -1.22 11.16 2.37
CA THR A 241 -0.83 9.76 2.60
C THR A 241 -2.01 8.81 2.40
N LYS A 242 -1.72 7.52 2.19
CA LYS A 242 -2.72 6.43 2.19
C LYS A 242 -3.07 5.94 3.59
N GLU A 243 -2.67 6.67 4.62
CA GLU A 243 -2.82 6.23 6.01
C GLU A 243 -4.28 6.35 6.44
N PHE A 244 -4.77 5.31 7.10
CA PHE A 244 -6.04 5.32 7.81
C PHE A 244 -5.76 5.58 9.29
N ARG A 245 -6.17 6.73 9.82
CA ARG A 245 -5.81 7.15 11.19
C ARG A 245 -6.94 6.87 12.16
N PHE A 246 -6.58 6.33 13.32
CA PHE A 246 -7.50 6.10 14.42
C PHE A 246 -7.22 7.11 15.51
N ASN A 247 -8.29 7.76 15.99
CA ASN A 247 -8.27 8.58 17.17
C ASN A 247 -9.35 8.10 18.12
N ARG A 248 -8.95 7.30 19.11
CA ARG A 248 -9.84 6.64 20.06
C ARG A 248 -9.79 7.38 21.39
N THR A 249 -10.96 7.69 21.93
CA THR A 249 -11.10 8.31 23.25
C THR A 249 -11.90 7.37 24.14
N PHE A 250 -11.27 6.90 25.22
CA PHE A 250 -11.88 6.02 26.21
C PHE A 250 -12.22 6.83 27.47
N ASN A 251 -13.49 6.83 27.87
CA ASN A 251 -13.96 7.58 29.04
C ASN A 251 -14.13 6.64 30.24
N PHE A 252 -13.04 6.34 30.94
CA PHE A 252 -13.07 5.57 32.19
C PHE A 252 -13.75 6.37 33.31
N LYS A 253 -14.47 5.70 34.22
CA LYS A 253 -15.23 6.39 35.28
C LYS A 253 -14.35 7.15 36.27
N GLU A 254 -13.21 6.58 36.62
CA GLU A 254 -12.36 7.09 37.71
C GLU A 254 -11.08 7.78 37.21
N CYS A 255 -10.84 7.79 35.90
CA CYS A 255 -9.64 8.32 35.28
C CYS A 255 -9.96 9.41 34.24
N LYS A 256 -8.96 10.25 33.94
CA LYS A 256 -9.08 11.18 32.81
C LYS A 256 -9.26 10.39 31.51
N PRO A 257 -9.98 10.95 30.51
CA PRO A 257 -10.14 10.31 29.21
C PRO A 257 -8.78 9.89 28.63
N TYR A 258 -8.70 8.62 28.23
CA TYR A 258 -7.50 8.09 27.61
C TYR A 258 -7.59 8.23 26.11
N HIS A 259 -6.61 8.91 25.52
CA HIS A 259 -6.52 9.09 24.07
C HIS A 259 -5.50 8.12 23.48
N PHE A 260 -5.96 7.28 22.56
CA PHE A 260 -5.12 6.36 21.81
C PHE A 260 -5.16 6.71 20.33
N GLN A 261 -4.00 7.10 19.80
CA GLN A 261 -3.82 7.41 18.40
C GLN A 261 -2.91 6.40 17.73
N SER A 262 -3.36 5.91 16.58
CA SER A 262 -2.58 5.02 15.71
C SER A 262 -2.87 5.33 14.25
N ARG A 263 -2.05 4.78 13.37
CA ARG A 263 -2.24 4.88 11.92
C ARG A 263 -2.02 3.53 11.28
N MET A 264 -2.87 3.18 10.32
CA MET A 264 -2.81 1.92 9.63
C MET A 264 -2.42 2.14 8.18
N VAL A 265 -1.49 1.29 7.72
CA VAL A 265 -0.90 1.36 6.39
C VAL A 265 -0.97 -0.01 5.76
N GLN A 266 -1.51 -0.07 4.55
CA GLN A 266 -1.51 -1.29 3.74
C GLN A 266 -0.09 -1.61 3.27
N THR A 267 0.34 -2.85 3.45
CA THR A 267 1.66 -3.30 2.97
C THR A 267 1.58 -4.11 1.70
N SER A 268 0.58 -4.99 1.59
CA SER A 268 0.42 -5.90 0.47
C SER A 268 -0.95 -6.55 0.51
N ALA A 269 -1.71 -6.53 -0.59
CA ALA A 269 -3.01 -7.18 -0.70
C ALA A 269 -3.89 -6.93 0.54
N ASN A 270 -4.20 -7.99 1.30
CA ASN A 270 -5.03 -7.93 2.51
C ASN A 270 -4.26 -7.68 3.82
N GLU A 271 -2.96 -7.39 3.76
CA GLU A 271 -2.14 -7.13 4.95
C GLU A 271 -1.96 -5.65 5.23
N MET A 272 -2.09 -5.32 6.52
CA MET A 272 -1.90 -3.97 7.02
C MET A 272 -1.07 -3.97 8.31
N ILE A 273 -0.46 -2.82 8.59
CA ILE A 273 0.27 -2.56 9.82
C ILE A 273 -0.39 -1.39 10.53
N GLU A 274 -0.88 -1.60 11.75
CA GLU A 274 -1.27 -0.52 12.67
C GLU A 274 -0.04 -0.06 13.45
N ILE A 275 0.41 1.16 13.17
CA ILE A 275 1.57 1.81 13.78
C ILE A 275 1.10 2.68 14.95
N MET A 276 1.60 2.36 16.13
CA MET A 276 1.39 3.06 17.40
C MET A 276 2.55 4.03 17.68
N ARG A 277 2.66 4.54 18.92
CA ARG A 277 3.73 5.47 19.31
C ARG A 277 5.10 4.80 19.18
N PHE A 278 6.13 5.63 18.97
CA PHE A 278 7.53 5.20 18.75
C PHE A 278 7.75 4.29 17.54
N GLY A 279 6.75 4.16 16.65
CA GLY A 279 6.86 3.33 15.45
C GLY A 279 6.61 1.85 15.71
N PHE A 280 6.25 1.44 16.92
CA PHE A 280 5.83 0.06 17.16
C PHE A 280 4.57 -0.26 16.37
N GLY A 281 4.53 -1.38 15.67
CA GLY A 281 3.43 -1.75 14.81
C GLY A 281 2.94 -3.18 15.01
N TRP A 282 1.63 -3.36 14.88
CA TRP A 282 1.00 -4.67 14.79
C TRP A 282 0.68 -4.97 13.33
N ARG A 283 1.26 -6.05 12.78
CA ARG A 283 0.98 -6.55 11.43
C ARG A 283 -0.15 -7.56 11.50
N MET A 284 -1.15 -7.37 10.66
CA MET A 284 -2.34 -8.21 10.58
C MET A 284 -2.81 -8.39 9.14
N SER A 285 -3.58 -9.44 8.90
CA SER A 285 -4.28 -9.66 7.62
C SER A 285 -5.78 -9.60 7.82
N PHE A 286 -6.49 -8.96 6.90
CA PHE A 286 -7.94 -8.83 6.89
C PHE A 286 -8.58 -9.94 6.06
N HIS A 287 -9.67 -10.49 6.56
CA HIS A 287 -10.43 -11.55 5.91
C HIS A 287 -11.92 -11.33 6.16
N TRP A 288 -12.76 -11.75 5.21
CA TRP A 288 -14.20 -11.86 5.39
C TRP A 288 -14.55 -13.34 5.46
N GLU A 289 -14.90 -13.83 6.65
CA GLU A 289 -15.13 -15.25 6.95
C GLU A 289 -16.26 -15.37 7.98
N ASP A 290 -17.15 -16.34 7.84
CA ASP A 290 -18.24 -16.60 8.81
C ASP A 290 -19.15 -15.39 9.10
N ASP A 291 -19.45 -14.60 8.07
CA ASP A 291 -20.22 -13.35 8.15
C ASP A 291 -19.63 -12.30 9.13
N SER A 292 -18.31 -12.37 9.35
CA SER A 292 -17.56 -11.39 10.11
C SER A 292 -16.23 -11.01 9.45
N VAL A 293 -15.77 -9.79 9.75
CA VAL A 293 -14.44 -9.32 9.37
C VAL A 293 -13.46 -9.81 10.43
N LYS A 294 -12.45 -10.57 10.01
CA LYS A 294 -11.43 -11.15 10.89
C LYS A 294 -10.06 -10.56 10.61
N LEU A 295 -9.45 -9.97 11.63
CA LEU A 295 -8.08 -9.46 11.61
C LEU A 295 -7.19 -10.50 12.30
N LYS A 296 -6.36 -11.19 11.51
CA LYS A 296 -5.50 -12.27 11.98
C LYS A 296 -4.08 -11.76 12.23
N HIS A 297 -3.51 -12.10 13.39
CA HIS A 297 -2.14 -11.73 13.74
C HIS A 297 -1.11 -12.26 12.72
N LYS A 298 -0.20 -11.39 12.25
CA LYS A 298 0.94 -11.76 11.40
C LYS A 298 2.30 -11.44 12.02
N GLY A 299 2.34 -10.66 13.08
CA GLY A 299 3.57 -10.34 13.81
C GLY A 299 3.58 -8.91 14.34
N TYR A 300 4.69 -8.55 14.97
CA TYR A 300 5.00 -7.17 15.35
C TYR A 300 6.13 -6.63 14.50
N VAL A 301 6.15 -5.31 14.31
CA VAL A 301 7.15 -4.62 13.50
C VAL A 301 7.59 -3.33 14.18
N LEU A 302 8.79 -2.86 13.87
CA LEU A 302 9.24 -1.51 14.15
C LEU A 302 9.26 -0.72 12.85
N SER A 303 8.44 0.32 12.76
CA SER A 303 8.43 1.30 11.69
C SER A 303 9.49 2.37 11.93
N LEU A 304 10.64 2.25 11.27
CA LEU A 304 11.77 3.17 11.41
C LEU A 304 12.22 3.69 10.04
N PHE A 305 12.21 5.01 9.85
CA PHE A 305 12.65 5.68 8.62
C PHE A 305 12.06 5.10 7.31
N GLY A 306 10.76 4.80 7.30
CA GLY A 306 10.08 4.23 6.12
C GLY A 306 10.30 2.73 5.91
N HIS A 307 10.95 2.04 6.85
CA HIS A 307 11.14 0.60 6.85
C HIS A 307 10.31 -0.07 7.93
N PHE A 308 9.85 -1.29 7.65
CA PHE A 308 9.17 -2.15 8.62
C PHE A 308 10.09 -3.31 9.00
N ILE A 309 10.67 -3.26 10.20
CA ILE A 309 11.59 -4.27 10.73
C ILE A 309 10.77 -5.28 11.55
N PRO A 310 10.67 -6.56 11.15
CA PRO A 310 9.96 -7.57 11.93
C PRO A 310 10.59 -7.76 13.32
N LEU A 311 9.74 -7.87 14.35
CA LEU A 311 10.15 -8.10 15.73
C LEU A 311 9.65 -9.47 16.21
N PRO A 312 10.50 -10.31 16.82
CA PRO A 312 10.11 -11.64 17.32
C PRO A 312 9.37 -11.56 18.67
N LEU A 313 8.43 -10.62 18.81
CA LEU A 313 7.75 -10.32 20.07
C LEU A 313 6.45 -11.10 20.27
N THR A 314 5.98 -11.85 19.27
CA THR A 314 4.74 -12.63 19.38
C THR A 314 4.75 -13.63 20.52
N MET A 315 5.90 -14.24 20.82
CA MET A 315 6.02 -15.18 21.94
C MET A 315 5.93 -14.49 23.32
N LEU A 316 6.32 -13.21 23.39
CA LEU A 316 6.36 -12.42 24.62
C LEU A 316 5.06 -11.63 24.85
N MET A 317 4.48 -11.05 23.80
CA MET A 317 3.31 -10.19 23.87
C MET A 317 2.00 -10.93 23.54
N GLY A 318 2.09 -12.12 22.96
CA GLY A 318 0.93 -12.86 22.46
C GLY A 318 0.54 -12.49 21.03
N LYS A 319 -0.53 -13.13 20.55
CA LYS A 319 -1.14 -12.90 19.25
C LYS A 319 -2.39 -12.06 19.42
N GLY A 320 -2.42 -10.87 18.83
CA GLY A 320 -3.61 -10.03 18.75
C GLY A 320 -4.48 -10.43 17.57
N ASN A 321 -5.74 -10.80 17.80
CA ASN A 321 -6.75 -11.01 16.76
C ASN A 321 -7.95 -10.10 17.03
N ALA A 322 -8.66 -9.72 15.97
CA ALA A 322 -9.92 -9.01 16.08
C ALA A 322 -10.99 -9.63 15.19
N GLU A 323 -12.23 -9.48 15.61
CA GLU A 323 -13.43 -9.84 14.89
C GLU A 323 -14.43 -8.68 14.94
N GLU A 324 -15.00 -8.34 13.79
CA GLU A 324 -16.05 -7.34 13.67
C GLU A 324 -17.25 -7.95 12.96
N LYS A 325 -18.42 -7.90 13.59
CA LYS A 325 -19.63 -8.53 13.09
C LYS A 325 -20.75 -7.52 12.98
N ALA A 326 -21.41 -7.48 11.82
CA ALA A 326 -22.56 -6.61 11.64
C ALA A 326 -23.75 -7.09 12.47
N VAL A 327 -24.43 -6.13 13.10
CA VAL A 327 -25.69 -6.36 13.84
C VAL A 327 -26.86 -5.86 13.02
N ASP A 328 -26.73 -4.66 12.46
CA ASP A 328 -27.70 -4.03 11.57
C ASP A 328 -26.97 -3.09 10.57
N ASN A 329 -27.70 -2.21 9.87
CA ASN A 329 -27.13 -1.32 8.86
C ASN A 329 -26.23 -0.20 9.39
N ASN A 330 -26.27 0.08 10.70
CA ASN A 330 -25.51 1.15 11.37
C ASN A 330 -24.71 0.65 12.58
N THR A 331 -24.97 -0.57 13.04
CA THR A 331 -24.40 -1.12 14.26
C THR A 331 -23.58 -2.37 13.98
N PHE A 332 -22.42 -2.47 14.64
CA PHE A 332 -21.58 -3.66 14.60
C PHE A 332 -20.99 -3.96 15.98
N ASP A 333 -20.75 -5.24 16.23
CA ASP A 333 -20.02 -5.73 17.39
C ASP A 333 -18.55 -5.89 17.02
N MET A 334 -17.66 -5.49 17.93
CA MET A 334 -16.22 -5.63 17.78
C MET A 334 -15.67 -6.37 18.99
N GLN A 335 -14.82 -7.35 18.73
CA GLN A 335 -14.08 -8.08 19.74
C GLN A 335 -12.61 -8.13 19.35
N VAL A 336 -11.73 -7.78 20.27
CA VAL A 336 -10.29 -7.89 20.11
C VAL A 336 -9.74 -8.66 21.27
N GLU A 337 -8.89 -9.63 20.98
CA GLU A 337 -8.24 -10.44 21.99
C GLU A 337 -6.74 -10.55 21.73
N ILE A 338 -5.96 -10.61 22.82
CA ILE A 338 -4.55 -10.95 22.77
C ILE A 338 -4.34 -12.25 23.54
N THR A 339 -3.88 -13.28 22.83
CA THR A 339 -3.69 -14.62 23.37
C THR A 339 -2.20 -14.94 23.47
N HIS A 340 -1.73 -15.17 24.69
CA HIS A 340 -0.36 -15.52 25.02
C HIS A 340 -0.14 -17.03 24.97
N PRO A 341 1.02 -17.53 24.47
CA PRO A 341 1.30 -18.97 24.41
C PRO A 341 1.20 -19.72 25.75
N TRP A 342 1.65 -19.09 26.85
CA TRP A 342 1.67 -19.72 28.18
C TRP A 342 0.49 -19.37 29.09
N TRP A 343 -0.16 -18.21 28.88
CA TRP A 343 -1.19 -17.70 29.80
C TRP A 343 -2.58 -17.66 29.19
N GLY A 344 -2.74 -18.08 27.93
CA GLY A 344 -4.00 -17.98 27.21
C GLY A 344 -4.39 -16.52 26.99
N LYS A 345 -5.68 -16.21 27.09
CA LYS A 345 -6.22 -14.86 26.86
C LYS A 345 -5.74 -13.90 27.96
N ILE A 346 -4.85 -12.98 27.59
CA ILE A 346 -4.28 -11.98 28.52
C ILE A 346 -4.92 -10.60 28.37
N TYR A 347 -5.60 -10.35 27.26
CA TYR A 347 -6.30 -9.11 26.99
C TYR A 347 -7.53 -9.37 26.13
N GLU A 348 -8.64 -8.70 26.43
CA GLU A 348 -9.83 -8.68 25.61
C GLU A 348 -10.50 -7.32 25.74
N TYR A 349 -10.97 -6.77 24.64
CA TYR A 349 -12.09 -5.85 24.72
C TYR A 349 -13.16 -6.26 23.73
N LYS A 350 -14.40 -6.12 24.16
CA LYS A 350 -15.57 -6.42 23.33
C LYS A 350 -16.63 -5.36 23.54
N GLY A 351 -17.38 -5.06 22.50
CA GLY A 351 -18.47 -4.12 22.64
C GLY A 351 -19.15 -3.80 21.33
N ARG A 352 -20.15 -2.93 21.43
CA ARG A 352 -21.04 -2.57 20.34
C ARG A 352 -20.84 -1.12 19.96
N PHE A 353 -20.71 -0.88 18.67
CA PHE A 353 -20.48 0.43 18.08
C PHE A 353 -21.57 0.78 17.07
N VAL A 354 -21.94 2.06 17.06
CA VAL A 354 -22.87 2.64 16.09
C VAL A 354 -22.10 3.64 15.24
N VAL A 355 -22.19 3.49 13.92
CA VAL A 355 -21.66 4.45 12.95
C VAL A 355 -22.55 5.69 12.95
N LYS A 356 -21.95 6.85 13.20
CA LYS A 356 -22.66 8.13 13.10
C LYS A 356 -22.78 8.51 11.63
N ASP A 357 -24.00 8.80 11.19
CA ASP A 357 -24.20 9.43 9.90
C ASP A 357 -23.52 10.83 9.90
N LYS A 358 -22.94 11.20 8.76
CA LYS A 358 -22.29 12.50 8.58
C LYS A 358 -23.32 13.60 8.87
N ARG A 359 -23.00 14.49 9.80
CA ARG A 359 -23.75 15.75 10.01
C ARG A 359 -23.37 16.78 8.96
#